data_AF-K6Z402-F1
#
_entry.id   AF-K6Z402-F1
#
_cell.length_a   1.000
_cell.length_b   1.000
_cell.length_c   1.000
_cell.angle_alpha   90.00
_cell.angle_beta   90.00
_cell.angle_gamma   90.00
#
_symmetry.space_group_name_H-M   'P 1'
#
loop_
_entity.id
_entity.type
_entity.pdbx_description
1 polymer ?
#
loop_
_entity_poly.entity_id
_entity_poly.type
_entity_poly.pdbx_seq_one_letter_code
_entity_poly.pdbx_strand_id
1 'polypeptide(L)'
;MFTKYTILRLATLALLSIFLTGCASPARLIEVNNVPNEKWRITSVWVAETENKWHVSGRLNAPNIFGLPDGHILVSILTEDGAIIDQKIASYRRVIGNAGRPRRHQFGVALFFVDFESIPEDAEVGVEYIIETISETKKKPF
;
A
#
# COMPACT_ATOMS: atom_id res chain seq x y z
N MET A 1 -11.07 48.74 30.19
CA MET A 1 -11.03 47.78 31.31
C MET A 1 -11.67 46.48 30.84
N PHE A 2 -10.89 45.49 30.42
CA PHE A 2 -11.43 44.17 30.13
C PHE A 2 -11.69 43.46 31.46
N THR A 3 -12.94 43.03 31.68
CA THR A 3 -13.32 42.29 32.88
C THR A 3 -12.60 40.94 32.90
N LYS A 4 -12.22 40.44 34.08
CA LYS A 4 -11.46 39.17 34.23
C LYS A 4 -12.08 37.99 33.46
N TYR A 5 -13.39 38.02 33.27
CA TYR A 5 -14.16 37.04 32.51
C TYR A 5 -13.92 37.07 30.99
N THR A 6 -13.61 38.22 30.40
CA THR A 6 -13.32 38.33 28.96
C THR A 6 -11.98 37.70 28.61
N ILE A 7 -10.98 37.88 29.48
CA ILE A 7 -9.64 37.31 29.33
C ILE A 7 -9.70 35.78 29.50
N LEU A 8 -10.46 35.30 30.48
CA LEU A 8 -10.63 33.85 30.71
C LEU A 8 -11.34 33.17 29.54
N ARG A 9 -12.35 33.82 28.94
CA ARG A 9 -13.05 33.29 27.75
C ARG A 9 -12.17 33.27 26.50
N LEU A 10 -11.34 34.28 26.29
CA LEU A 10 -10.40 34.31 25.17
C LEU A 10 -9.31 33.23 25.33
N ALA A 11 -8.82 33.03 26.54
CA ALA A 11 -7.85 31.99 26.85
C ALA A 11 -8.43 30.58 26.64
N THR A 12 -9.67 30.32 27.06
CA THR A 12 -10.31 29.02 26.81
C THR A 12 -10.61 28.79 25.33
N LEU A 13 -10.97 29.84 24.57
CA LEU A 13 -11.20 29.72 23.13
C LEU A 13 -9.91 29.42 22.37
N ALA A 14 -8.80 30.06 22.77
CA ALA A 14 -7.47 29.80 22.21
C ALA A 14 -6.94 28.41 22.58
N LEU A 15 -7.24 27.91 23.79
CA LEU A 15 -6.87 26.55 24.18
C LEU A 15 -7.64 25.50 23.37
N LEU A 16 -8.92 25.76 23.09
CA LEU A 16 -9.80 24.85 22.34
C LEU A 16 -9.44 24.78 20.85
N SER A 17 -8.95 25.87 20.26
CA SER A 17 -8.52 25.88 18.86
C SER A 17 -7.24 25.08 18.61
N ILE A 18 -6.33 25.00 19.60
CA ILE A 18 -5.10 24.20 19.51
C ILE A 18 -5.43 22.69 19.37
N PHE A 19 -6.50 22.22 20.02
CA PHE A 19 -6.94 20.81 19.94
C PHE A 19 -7.55 20.42 18.59
N LEU A 20 -7.99 21.38 17.76
CA LEU A 20 -8.63 21.09 16.46
C LEU A 20 -7.65 21.07 15.29
N THR A 21 -6.38 21.46 15.51
CA THR A 21 -5.31 21.37 14.50
C THR A 21 -4.58 20.03 14.49
N GLY A 22 -5.25 18.97 14.96
CA GLY A 22 -4.80 17.60 14.71
C GLY A 22 -4.72 17.38 13.21
N CYS A 23 -3.49 17.46 12.68
CA CYS A 23 -3.17 17.32 11.27
C CYS A 23 -3.71 15.98 10.77
N ALA A 24 -4.85 16.01 10.09
CA ALA A 24 -5.29 14.86 9.31
C ALA A 24 -4.32 14.77 8.13
N SER A 25 -3.34 13.87 8.21
CA SER A 25 -2.49 13.56 7.07
C SER A 25 -3.40 13.16 5.90
N PRO A 26 -3.26 13.80 4.72
CA PRO A 26 -4.09 13.46 3.58
C PRO A 26 -3.84 11.99 3.21
N ALA A 27 -4.91 11.20 3.22
CA ALA A 27 -4.85 9.83 2.71
C ALA A 27 -4.60 9.91 1.20
N ARG A 28 -3.52 9.27 0.73
CA ARG A 28 -3.24 9.16 -0.71
C ARG A 28 -4.32 8.31 -1.37
N LEU A 29 -4.69 8.67 -2.61
CA LEU A 29 -5.56 7.83 -3.44
C LEU A 29 -4.81 6.55 -3.84
N ILE A 30 -5.52 5.43 -3.85
CA ILE A 30 -4.95 4.12 -4.10
C ILE A 30 -5.82 3.41 -5.14
N GLU A 31 -5.21 3.09 -6.28
CA GLU A 31 -5.80 2.25 -7.31
C GLU A 31 -5.24 0.82 -7.20
N VAL A 32 -6.11 -0.17 -7.16
CA VAL A 32 -5.70 -1.59 -7.12
C VAL A 32 -6.22 -2.30 -8.35
N ASN A 33 -5.29 -2.63 -9.26
CA ASN A 33 -5.58 -3.32 -10.51
C ASN A 33 -5.34 -4.81 -10.33
N ASN A 34 -6.42 -5.53 -10.04
CA ASN A 34 -6.42 -6.99 -9.93
C ASN A 34 -6.65 -7.64 -11.29
N VAL A 35 -5.91 -8.72 -11.57
CA VAL A 35 -6.14 -9.54 -12.77
C VAL A 35 -7.52 -10.23 -12.67
N PRO A 36 -8.39 -10.08 -13.69
CA PRO A 36 -9.73 -10.66 -13.64
C PRO A 36 -9.70 -12.20 -13.67
N ASN A 37 -10.67 -12.83 -13.00
CA ASN A 37 -10.85 -14.29 -12.92
C ASN A 37 -9.71 -15.09 -12.27
N GLU A 38 -8.74 -14.42 -11.66
CA GLU A 38 -7.68 -15.08 -10.91
C GLU A 38 -8.12 -15.52 -9.52
N LYS A 39 -7.54 -16.64 -9.06
CA LYS A 39 -7.83 -17.20 -7.71
C LYS A 39 -6.98 -16.57 -6.61
N TRP A 40 -6.29 -15.49 -6.94
CA TRP A 40 -5.45 -14.68 -6.08
C TRP A 40 -5.75 -13.21 -6.36
N ARG A 41 -5.55 -12.34 -5.37
CA ARG A 41 -5.80 -10.90 -5.49
C ARG A 41 -5.00 -10.10 -4.47
N ILE A 42 -4.71 -8.85 -4.82
CA ILE A 42 -4.30 -7.81 -3.88
C ILE A 42 -5.55 -7.46 -3.07
N THR A 43 -5.49 -7.66 -1.75
CA THR A 43 -6.63 -7.48 -0.84
C THR A 43 -6.61 -6.16 -0.10
N SER A 44 -5.45 -5.54 0.04
CA SER A 44 -5.27 -4.30 0.77
C SER A 44 -3.93 -3.68 0.44
N VAL A 45 -3.90 -2.35 0.40
CA VAL A 45 -2.71 -1.54 0.18
C VAL A 45 -2.76 -0.40 1.19
N TRP A 46 -1.59 -0.05 1.73
CA TRP A 46 -1.41 1.03 2.68
C TRP A 46 -0.25 1.89 2.21
N VAL A 47 -0.48 3.19 2.25
CA VAL A 47 0.52 4.21 1.94
C VAL A 47 0.72 5.02 3.20
N ALA A 48 1.95 5.07 3.70
CA ALA A 48 2.31 5.79 4.90
C ALA A 48 3.56 6.62 4.68
N GLU A 49 3.53 7.87 5.13
CA GLU A 49 4.72 8.69 5.23
C GLU A 49 5.56 8.24 6.43
N THR A 50 6.86 8.10 6.22
CA THR A 50 7.89 7.83 7.23
C THR A 50 8.87 9.01 7.25
N GLU A 51 9.84 9.03 8.18
CA GLU A 51 10.67 10.21 8.45
C GLU A 51 11.28 10.90 7.21
N ASN A 52 11.63 10.16 6.14
CA ASN A 52 12.20 10.72 4.91
C ASN A 52 11.69 10.07 3.62
N LYS A 53 10.66 9.22 3.70
CA LYS A 53 10.22 8.36 2.59
C LYS A 53 8.75 8.03 2.71
N TRP A 54 8.17 7.62 1.60
CA TRP A 54 6.84 7.05 1.53
C TRP A 54 6.91 5.54 1.45
N HIS A 55 6.32 4.86 2.42
CA HIS A 55 6.24 3.42 2.48
C HIS A 55 4.91 2.95 1.88
N VAL A 56 4.98 2.23 0.77
CA VAL A 56 3.82 1.56 0.17
C VAL A 56 3.91 0.09 0.49
N SER A 57 2.91 -0.44 1.17
CA SER A 57 2.83 -1.85 1.52
C SER A 57 1.48 -2.43 1.16
N GLY A 58 1.42 -3.75 1.01
CA GLY A 58 0.14 -4.38 0.74
C GLY A 58 0.16 -5.88 0.99
N ARG A 59 -1.03 -6.45 0.83
CA ARG A 59 -1.31 -7.85 1.08
C ARG A 59 -1.89 -8.50 -0.16
N LEU A 60 -1.30 -9.62 -0.52
CA LEU A 60 -1.79 -10.57 -1.52
C LEU A 60 -2.44 -11.74 -0.80
N ASN A 61 -3.55 -12.24 -1.36
CA ASN A 61 -4.23 -13.41 -0.84
C ASN A 61 -4.67 -14.35 -1.97
N ALA A 62 -4.32 -15.62 -1.84
CA ALA A 62 -4.74 -16.75 -2.65
C ALA A 62 -5.46 -17.78 -1.75
N PRO A 63 -6.80 -17.76 -1.65
CA PRO A 63 -7.55 -18.72 -0.82
C PRO A 63 -7.50 -20.19 -1.29
N ASN A 64 -6.57 -20.54 -2.18
CA ASN A 64 -6.48 -21.83 -2.86
C ASN A 64 -5.20 -22.59 -2.48
N ILE A 65 -5.16 -23.89 -2.78
CA ILE A 65 -4.03 -24.77 -2.46
C ILE A 65 -2.78 -24.53 -3.32
N PHE A 66 -2.92 -23.87 -4.48
CA PHE A 66 -1.83 -23.55 -5.39
C PHE A 66 -1.05 -22.32 -4.92
N GLY A 67 -1.65 -21.50 -4.06
CA GLY A 67 -1.04 -20.28 -3.54
C GLY A 67 -0.97 -19.17 -4.57
N LEU A 68 -0.03 -18.24 -4.36
CA LEU A 68 0.24 -17.15 -5.29
C LEU A 68 1.14 -17.65 -6.44
N PRO A 69 0.89 -17.23 -7.70
CA PRO A 69 1.78 -17.52 -8.83
C PRO A 69 3.18 -16.93 -8.59
N ASP A 70 4.10 -17.17 -9.52
CA ASP A 70 5.40 -16.50 -9.53
C ASP A 70 5.33 -15.23 -10.38
N GLY A 71 5.98 -14.17 -9.90
CA GLY A 71 5.86 -12.83 -10.46
C GLY A 71 6.26 -11.78 -9.45
N HIS A 72 5.85 -10.55 -9.69
CA HIS A 72 6.16 -9.41 -8.83
C HIS A 72 5.01 -8.39 -8.82
N ILE A 73 5.05 -7.49 -7.84
CA ILE A 73 4.12 -6.37 -7.76
C ILE A 73 4.77 -5.15 -8.40
N LEU A 74 4.03 -4.48 -9.28
CA LEU A 74 4.39 -3.19 -9.83
C LEU A 74 3.64 -2.12 -9.06
N VAL A 75 4.37 -1.21 -8.43
CA VAL A 75 3.79 -0.05 -7.75
C VAL A 75 4.17 1.18 -8.54
N SER A 76 3.16 1.93 -8.97
CA SER A 76 3.30 3.13 -9.79
C SER A 76 2.75 4.34 -9.04
N ILE A 77 3.45 5.46 -9.11
CA ILE A 77 2.93 6.77 -8.74
C ILE A 77 2.40 7.39 -10.02
N LEU A 78 1.12 7.74 -10.04
CA LEU A 78 0.40 8.27 -11.18
C LEU A 78 -0.01 9.72 -10.93
N THR A 79 -0.03 10.55 -11.97
CA THR A 79 -0.77 11.82 -11.95
C THR A 79 -2.27 11.56 -11.93
N GLU A 80 -3.07 12.59 -11.63
CA GLU A 80 -4.54 12.53 -11.73
C GLU A 80 -5.02 12.08 -13.13
N ASP A 81 -4.28 12.44 -14.19
CA ASP A 81 -4.55 12.02 -15.57
C ASP A 81 -4.10 10.57 -15.90
N GLY A 82 -3.54 9.85 -14.93
CA GLY A 82 -3.03 8.48 -15.10
C GLY A 82 -1.63 8.36 -15.71
N ALA A 83 -0.86 9.45 -15.82
CA ALA A 83 0.51 9.40 -16.32
C ALA A 83 1.48 8.93 -15.23
N ILE A 84 2.41 8.04 -15.57
CA ILE A 84 3.37 7.48 -14.61
C ILE A 84 4.47 8.49 -14.27
N ILE A 85 4.60 8.83 -12.98
CA ILE A 85 5.64 9.71 -12.41
C ILE A 85 6.87 8.89 -12.01
N ASP A 86 6.67 7.83 -11.23
CA ASP A 86 7.71 6.89 -10.78
C ASP A 86 7.09 5.49 -10.66
N GLN A 87 7.92 4.46 -10.79
CA GLN A 87 7.48 3.08 -10.76
C GLN A 87 8.57 2.16 -10.21
N LYS A 88 8.17 1.26 -9.31
CA LYS A 88 9.09 0.30 -8.69
C LYS A 88 8.50 -1.09 -8.61
N ILE A 89 9.39 -2.07 -8.75
CA ILE A 89 9.07 -3.48 -8.55
C ILE A 89 9.19 -3.81 -7.06
N ALA A 90 8.10 -4.31 -6.49
CA ALA A 90 8.05 -4.82 -5.12
C ALA A 90 8.01 -6.35 -5.14
N SER A 91 9.06 -6.97 -4.61
CA SER A 91 9.03 -8.41 -4.32
C SER A 91 8.06 -8.67 -3.18
N TYR A 92 7.24 -9.72 -3.28
CA TYR A 92 6.38 -10.15 -2.18
C TYR A 92 6.98 -11.35 -1.44
N ARG A 93 6.81 -11.34 -0.13
CA ARG A 93 7.20 -12.41 0.77
C ARG A 93 5.98 -13.20 1.19
N ARG A 94 5.96 -14.50 0.84
CA ARG A 94 4.94 -15.44 1.32
C ARG A 94 5.01 -15.54 2.85
N VAL A 95 3.87 -15.37 3.52
CA VAL A 95 3.74 -15.50 4.97
C VAL A 95 3.43 -16.95 5.29
N ILE A 96 4.42 -17.67 5.83
CA ILE A 96 4.23 -19.04 6.31
C ILE A 96 3.52 -18.96 7.67
N GLY A 97 2.25 -19.35 7.71
CA GLY A 97 1.51 -19.40 8.97
C GLY A 97 2.00 -20.54 9.88
N ASN A 98 2.60 -20.21 11.03
CA ASN A 98 2.96 -21.19 12.08
C ASN A 98 1.77 -21.60 12.97
N ALA A 99 0.58 -21.05 12.76
CA ALA A 99 -0.60 -21.40 13.54
C ALA A 99 -1.23 -22.68 12.96
N GLY A 100 -1.44 -23.71 13.79
CA GLY A 100 -1.93 -25.07 13.48
C GLY A 100 -3.30 -25.20 12.80
N ARG A 101 -3.64 -24.27 11.90
CA ARG A 101 -4.70 -24.40 10.90
C ARG A 101 -4.28 -25.42 9.84
N PRO A 102 -5.24 -26.17 9.26
CA PRO A 102 -4.94 -27.09 8.17
C PRO A 102 -4.19 -26.38 7.04
N ARG A 103 -3.10 -26.99 6.55
CA ARG A 103 -2.22 -26.47 5.48
C ARG A 103 -2.96 -25.89 4.28
N ARG A 104 -4.16 -26.40 3.96
CA ARG A 104 -5.01 -25.93 2.84
C ARG A 104 -5.30 -24.42 2.80
N HIS A 105 -5.18 -23.69 3.91
CA HIS A 105 -5.44 -22.24 3.96
C HIS A 105 -4.20 -21.38 4.25
N GLN A 106 -3.00 -21.98 4.31
CA GLN A 106 -1.77 -21.28 4.69
C GLN A 106 -0.96 -20.78 3.48
N PHE A 107 -1.21 -21.29 2.27
CA PHE A 107 -0.42 -20.99 1.07
C PHE A 107 -0.77 -19.65 0.40
N GLY A 108 -1.76 -18.93 0.93
CA GLY A 108 -2.38 -17.84 0.23
C GLY A 108 -1.78 -16.46 0.44
N VAL A 109 -1.13 -16.23 1.57
CA VAL A 109 -0.86 -14.86 2.01
C VAL A 109 0.55 -14.46 1.65
N ALA A 110 0.71 -13.30 1.01
CA ALA A 110 1.99 -12.63 0.94
C ALA A 110 1.87 -11.15 1.26
N LEU A 111 2.98 -10.58 1.68
CA LEU A 111 3.13 -9.15 1.92
C LEU A 111 4.17 -8.60 0.95
N PHE A 112 3.91 -7.44 0.38
CA PHE A 112 4.88 -6.69 -0.41
C PHE A 112 5.04 -5.30 0.19
N PHE A 113 6.19 -4.70 -0.06
CA PHE A 113 6.42 -3.31 0.23
C PHE A 113 7.47 -2.71 -0.68
N VAL A 114 7.44 -1.39 -0.82
CA VAL A 114 8.45 -0.59 -1.50
C VAL A 114 8.45 0.83 -0.94
N ASP A 115 9.61 1.47 -0.97
CA ASP A 115 9.76 2.86 -0.52
C ASP A 115 9.96 3.80 -1.71
N PHE A 116 9.30 4.95 -1.66
CA PHE A 116 9.47 6.09 -2.56
C PHE A 116 10.09 7.26 -1.81
N GLU A 117 10.85 8.10 -2.49
CA GLU A 117 11.42 9.30 -1.86
C GLU A 117 10.34 10.36 -1.64
N SER A 118 9.41 10.50 -2.59
CA SER A 118 8.28 11.41 -2.49
C SER A 118 7.08 10.86 -3.25
N ILE A 119 5.87 11.18 -2.77
CA ILE A 119 4.60 10.99 -3.46
C ILE A 119 3.89 12.35 -3.45
N PRO A 120 3.67 12.98 -4.63
CA PRO A 120 2.93 14.24 -4.72
C PRO A 120 1.54 14.17 -4.09
N GLU A 121 0.98 15.30 -3.68
CA GLU A 121 -0.30 15.31 -2.94
C GLU A 121 -1.50 14.88 -3.76
N ASP A 122 -1.48 15.23 -5.04
CA ASP A 122 -2.44 14.94 -6.09
C ASP A 122 -2.14 13.63 -6.85
N ALA A 123 -1.10 12.91 -6.45
CA ALA A 123 -0.74 11.64 -7.09
C ALA A 123 -1.56 10.47 -6.54
N GLU A 124 -1.87 9.53 -7.44
CA GLU A 124 -2.49 8.25 -7.12
C GLU A 124 -1.43 7.14 -7.07
N VAL A 125 -1.60 6.18 -6.17
CA VAL A 125 -0.74 5.00 -6.08
C VAL A 125 -1.44 3.82 -6.74
N GLY A 126 -0.96 3.46 -7.93
CA GLY A 126 -1.40 2.29 -8.68
C GLY A 126 -0.63 1.04 -8.28
N VAL A 127 -1.35 -0.06 -8.02
CA VAL A 127 -0.74 -1.36 -7.69
C VAL A 127 -1.29 -2.45 -8.59
N GLU A 128 -0.38 -3.16 -9.27
CA GLU A 128 -0.70 -4.25 -10.18
C GLU A 128 0.20 -5.48 -9.92
N TYR A 129 -0.32 -6.67 -10.19
CA TYR A 129 0.47 -7.89 -10.20
C TYR A 129 0.89 -8.27 -11.62
N ILE A 130 2.19 -8.49 -11.83
CA ILE A 130 2.76 -8.92 -13.11
C ILE A 130 3.18 -10.39 -13.00
N ILE A 131 2.56 -11.24 -13.83
CA ILE A 131 2.89 -12.68 -13.91
C ILE A 131 4.17 -12.83 -14.75
N GLU A 132 5.19 -13.49 -14.17
CA GLU A 132 6.36 -13.90 -14.93
C GLU A 132 6.00 -15.11 -15.79
N THR A 133 5.56 -14.85 -17.03
CA THR A 133 5.41 -15.93 -18.00
C THR A 133 6.80 -16.41 -18.37
N ILE A 134 7.21 -17.58 -17.88
CA ILE A 134 8.45 -18.23 -18.29
C ILE A 134 8.34 -18.50 -19.79
N SER A 135 8.90 -17.62 -20.62
CA SER A 135 9.15 -17.94 -22.02
C SER A 135 10.14 -19.10 -22.05
N GLU A 136 9.68 -20.25 -22.53
CA GLU A 136 10.48 -21.45 -22.77
C GLU A 136 11.72 -21.13 -23.64
N THR A 137 12.88 -20.91 -23.03
CA THR A 137 14.16 -21.12 -23.71
C THR A 137 15.21 -21.61 -22.73
N LYS A 138 15.05 -22.85 -22.25
CA LYS A 138 16.22 -23.71 -22.03
C LYS A 138 16.30 -24.70 -23.18
N LYS A 139 16.94 -24.27 -24.27
CA LYS A 139 17.54 -25.21 -25.24
C LYS A 139 18.46 -26.13 -24.43
N LYS A 140 18.14 -27.42 -24.38
CA LYS A 140 19.06 -28.47 -23.95
C LYS A 140 20.35 -28.36 -24.77
N PRO A 141 21.55 -28.30 -24.15
CA PRO A 141 22.74 -28.69 -24.87
C PRO A 141 22.68 -30.20 -25.12
N PHE A 142 22.94 -30.59 -26.37
CA PHE A 142 23.17 -31.98 -26.78
C PHE A 142 24.47 -32.52 -26.15
#